data_AF-A0A3D9FSM3-F1
#
_entry.id   AF-A0A3D9FSM3-F1
#
_cell.length_a   1.000
_cell.length_b   1.000
_cell.length_c   1.000
_cell.angle_alpha   90.00
_cell.angle_beta   90.00
_cell.angle_gamma   90.00
#
_symmetry.space_group_name_H-M   'P 1'
#
loop_
_entity.id
_entity.type
_entity.pdbx_description
1 polymer ?
#
loop_
_entity_poly.entity_id
_entity_poly.type
_entity_poly.pdbx_seq_one_letter_code
_entity_poly.pdbx_strand_id
1 'polypeptide(L)'
;MRKLIYSALILSLFTNCTREENYLVAQNISQDKFFGGKETLLLKKDSSFTYSSVPNNKEIGTKRLITGKYKIQNDTINLISKEISTKLIFIGNQIQLLSFNAKMKVLTNNTPIKNNYQFDIPEDFTVFCYNDSFKNYFNHPVKATKISSKDFYKLQSIIQNQIDLNKTKFREHKLQSDYFKQCIFVTNAKNEKEVWINGISKKSSHQGTWESSILDVNDGGEYYFTLEMNLETGEIYYFSPHGLA
;
A
#
# COMPACT_ATOMS: atom_id res chain seq x y z
N MET A 1 63.07 24.95 44.73
CA MET A 1 62.38 25.57 43.58
C MET A 1 61.63 24.48 42.81
N ARG A 2 60.32 24.36 43.03
CA ARG A 2 59.42 23.50 42.23
C ARG A 2 58.69 24.40 41.23
N LYS A 3 58.77 24.13 39.93
CA LYS A 3 57.84 24.70 38.95
C LYS A 3 57.32 23.60 38.03
N LEU A 4 56.00 23.67 37.88
CA LEU A 4 55.08 22.70 37.31
C LEU A 4 55.37 22.39 35.84
N ILE A 5 55.26 21.12 35.48
CA ILE A 5 55.07 20.64 34.11
C ILE A 5 53.55 20.68 33.85
N TYR A 6 53.10 21.58 32.99
CA TYR A 6 51.72 21.57 32.50
C TYR A 6 51.59 20.47 31.44
N SER A 7 50.97 19.36 31.81
CA SER A 7 50.52 18.32 30.88
C SER A 7 49.17 18.77 30.32
N ALA A 8 49.16 19.31 29.09
CA ALA A 8 47.92 19.56 28.38
C ALA A 8 47.32 18.22 27.92
N LEU A 9 46.34 17.73 28.69
CA LEU A 9 45.52 16.58 28.30
C LEU A 9 44.54 17.06 27.23
N ILE A 10 44.91 16.89 25.95
CA ILE A 10 43.98 17.08 24.83
C ILE A 10 43.03 15.89 24.84
N LEU A 11 41.89 16.05 25.51
CA LEU A 11 40.76 15.14 25.45
C LEU A 11 40.15 15.27 24.04
N SER A 12 40.61 14.46 23.10
CA SER A 12 39.94 14.32 21.82
C SER A 12 38.59 13.64 22.05
N LEU A 13 37.55 14.47 22.17
CA LEU A 13 36.17 14.04 21.98
C LEU A 13 36.04 13.55 20.53
N PHE A 14 36.30 12.26 20.32
CA PHE A 14 35.78 11.57 19.15
C PHE A 14 34.26 11.60 19.28
N THR A 15 33.64 12.64 18.73
CA THR A 15 32.24 12.58 18.35
C THR A 15 32.16 11.52 17.27
N ASN A 16 31.99 10.27 17.69
CA ASN A 16 31.43 9.22 16.85
C ASN A 16 30.06 9.76 16.45
N CYS A 17 30.02 10.44 15.31
CA CYS A 17 28.80 10.71 14.58
C CYS A 17 28.39 9.35 14.00
N THR A 18 27.97 8.43 14.88
CA THR A 18 27.30 7.20 14.47
C THR A 18 26.07 7.68 13.74
N ARG A 19 26.13 7.60 12.41
CA ARG A 19 24.98 7.81 11.53
C ARG A 19 23.86 6.95 12.09
N GLU A 20 22.87 7.56 12.74
CA GLU A 20 21.75 6.82 13.31
C GLU A 20 21.14 5.98 12.18
N GLU A 21 21.32 4.67 12.26
CA GLU A 21 20.71 3.77 11.29
C GLU A 21 19.20 3.81 11.48
N ASN A 22 18.49 4.15 10.40
CA ASN A 22 17.03 4.04 10.38
C ASN A 22 16.63 2.58 10.60
N TYR A 23 15.63 2.38 11.44
CA TYR A 23 15.03 1.08 11.71
C TYR A 23 14.12 0.63 10.57
N LEU A 24 13.44 1.57 9.91
CA LEU A 24 12.69 1.32 8.68
C LEU A 24 12.76 2.56 7.78
N VAL A 25 12.88 2.32 6.47
CA VAL A 25 12.81 3.36 5.43
C VAL A 25 11.83 2.90 4.37
N ALA A 26 10.83 3.74 4.06
CA ALA A 26 9.88 3.50 3.00
C ALA A 26 9.60 4.77 2.19
N GLN A 27 9.25 4.60 0.91
CA GLN A 27 8.92 5.68 -0.01
C GLN A 27 7.67 5.36 -0.82
N ASN A 28 6.87 6.36 -1.18
CA ASN A 28 5.67 6.13 -1.98
C ASN A 28 6.00 5.47 -3.34
N ILE A 29 5.01 4.77 -3.88
CA ILE A 29 5.15 3.98 -5.11
C ILE A 29 4.68 4.77 -6.35
N SER A 30 3.84 5.79 -6.13
CA SER A 30 3.24 6.61 -7.19
C SER A 30 4.29 7.28 -8.08
N GLN A 31 4.07 7.24 -9.40
CA GLN A 31 4.90 7.91 -10.40
C GLN A 31 4.20 9.12 -11.04
N ASP A 32 3.09 9.57 -10.46
CA ASP A 32 2.36 10.73 -10.98
C ASP A 32 3.23 12.00 -10.95
N LYS A 33 3.56 12.50 -12.15
CA LYS A 33 4.44 13.67 -12.32
C LYS A 33 3.74 14.99 -11.95
N PHE A 34 2.42 15.06 -11.98
CA PHE A 34 1.65 16.28 -11.81
C PHE A 34 1.04 16.40 -10.42
N PHE A 35 0.24 15.41 -10.02
CA PHE A 35 -0.48 15.40 -8.73
C PHE A 35 0.24 14.58 -7.66
N GLY A 36 1.28 13.83 -8.04
CA GLY A 36 2.08 13.06 -7.11
C GLY A 36 3.07 13.92 -6.31
N GLY A 37 3.92 13.23 -5.58
CA GLY A 37 4.99 13.81 -4.80
C GLY A 37 5.97 12.74 -4.36
N LYS A 38 7.05 13.16 -3.71
CA LYS A 38 7.93 12.27 -2.98
C LYS A 38 7.49 12.22 -1.53
N GLU A 39 7.11 11.03 -1.09
CA GLU A 39 6.79 10.75 0.30
C GLU A 39 7.83 9.81 0.89
N THR A 40 8.19 10.02 2.15
CA THR A 40 9.19 9.21 2.83
C THR A 40 8.80 9.01 4.28
N LEU A 41 8.82 7.75 4.72
CA LEU A 41 8.64 7.37 6.10
C LEU A 41 9.96 6.81 6.63
N LEU A 42 10.40 7.36 7.76
CA LEU A 42 11.58 6.93 8.49
C LEU A 42 11.17 6.54 9.89
N LEU A 43 11.45 5.30 10.30
CA LEU A 43 11.40 4.89 11.71
C LEU A 43 12.83 4.82 12.23
N LYS A 44 13.07 5.38 13.42
CA LYS A 44 14.37 5.35 14.10
C LYS A 44 14.38 4.34 15.24
N LYS A 45 15.55 3.83 15.65
CA LYS A 45 15.66 2.85 16.75
C LYS A 45 15.19 3.41 18.12
N ASP A 46 15.15 4.73 18.30
CA ASP A 46 14.67 5.42 19.52
C ASP A 46 13.14 5.54 19.62
N SER A 47 12.41 4.74 18.83
CA SER A 47 10.94 4.75 18.74
C SER A 47 10.34 6.06 18.20
N SER A 48 11.12 6.93 17.56
CA SER A 48 10.61 8.10 16.82
C SER A 48 10.40 7.82 15.34
N PHE A 49 9.49 8.56 14.71
CA PHE A 49 9.32 8.54 13.27
C PHE A 49 9.28 9.94 12.67
N THR A 50 9.61 9.99 11.38
CA THR A 50 9.40 11.14 10.51
C THR A 50 8.67 10.69 9.26
N TYR A 51 7.58 11.36 8.93
CA TYR A 51 6.92 11.27 7.62
C TYR A 51 7.09 12.61 6.91
N SER A 52 7.58 12.59 5.68
CA SER A 52 7.66 13.78 4.83
C SER A 52 6.90 13.54 3.53
N SER A 53 6.25 14.59 3.04
CA SER A 53 5.61 14.63 1.73
C SER A 53 6.04 15.91 1.03
N VAL A 54 6.58 15.77 -0.18
CA VAL A 54 7.04 16.88 -1.03
C VAL A 54 6.33 16.74 -2.36
N PRO A 55 5.32 17.57 -2.67
CA PRO A 55 4.58 17.47 -3.92
C PRO A 55 5.48 17.80 -5.12
N ASN A 56 5.20 17.17 -6.25
CA ASN A 56 5.90 17.44 -7.51
C ASN A 56 5.58 18.86 -8.01
N ASN A 57 4.31 19.26 -7.90
CA ASN A 57 3.85 20.61 -8.17
C ASN A 57 3.58 21.39 -6.87
N LYS A 58 4.39 22.42 -6.60
CA LYS A 58 4.27 23.29 -5.42
C LYS A 58 3.10 24.26 -5.47
N GLU A 59 2.49 24.47 -6.64
CA GLU A 59 1.31 25.31 -6.79
C GLU A 59 0.03 24.58 -6.31
N ILE A 60 0.04 23.24 -6.35
CA ILE A 60 -1.12 22.40 -6.03
C ILE A 60 -0.98 21.76 -4.64
N GLY A 61 0.24 21.58 -4.14
CA GLY A 61 0.49 20.95 -2.84
C GLY A 61 1.48 21.72 -1.98
N THR A 62 1.40 21.49 -0.66
CA THR A 62 2.37 22.01 0.30
C THR A 62 3.26 20.88 0.83
N LYS A 63 4.53 21.22 1.11
CA LYS A 63 5.43 20.29 1.80
C LYS A 63 4.89 20.01 3.19
N ARG A 64 4.80 18.73 3.55
CA ARG A 64 4.40 18.28 4.88
C ARG A 64 5.54 17.55 5.58
N LEU A 65 5.70 17.80 6.87
CA LEU A 65 6.62 17.09 7.75
C LEU A 65 5.90 16.77 9.05
N ILE A 66 5.75 15.48 9.33
CA ILE A 66 5.10 14.98 10.54
C ILE A 66 6.16 14.22 11.33
N THR A 67 6.25 14.49 12.62
CA THR A 67 7.13 13.77 13.54
C THR A 67 6.32 13.22 14.70
N GLY A 68 6.73 12.08 15.23
CA GLY A 68 6.01 11.46 16.32
C GLY A 68 6.73 10.25 16.90
N LYS A 69 5.97 9.43 17.62
CA LYS A 69 6.45 8.18 18.21
C LYS A 69 5.73 7.00 17.57
N TYR A 70 6.39 5.86 17.54
CA TYR A 70 5.78 4.62 17.10
C TYR A 70 5.88 3.53 18.16
N LYS A 71 4.97 2.56 18.07
CA LYS A 71 5.00 1.34 18.89
C LYS A 71 4.72 0.13 18.03
N ILE A 72 5.59 -0.86 18.14
CA ILE A 72 5.41 -2.17 17.52
C ILE A 72 4.53 -3.03 18.42
N GLN A 73 3.48 -3.61 17.87
CA GLN A 73 2.59 -4.56 18.53
C GLN A 73 2.30 -5.69 17.55
N ASN A 74 2.79 -6.89 17.84
CA ASN A 74 2.71 -8.05 16.96
C ASN A 74 3.30 -7.73 15.57
N ASP A 75 2.48 -7.83 14.51
CA ASP A 75 2.81 -7.56 13.11
C ASP A 75 2.43 -6.15 12.65
N THR A 76 2.05 -5.27 13.58
CA THR A 76 1.57 -3.91 13.31
C THR A 76 2.50 -2.87 13.94
N ILE A 77 2.77 -1.78 13.21
CA ILE A 77 3.43 -0.59 13.77
C ILE A 77 2.40 0.53 13.90
N ASN A 78 2.15 0.98 15.12
CA ASN A 78 1.27 2.13 15.38
C ASN A 78 2.10 3.41 15.35
N LEU A 79 1.72 4.38 14.52
CA LEU A 79 2.34 5.70 14.43
C LEU A 79 1.43 6.74 15.09
N ILE A 80 1.97 7.51 16.03
CA ILE A 80 1.23 8.52 16.79
C ILE A 80 2.00 9.84 16.78
N SER A 81 1.35 10.90 16.31
CA SER A 81 1.78 12.29 16.44
C SER A 81 0.62 13.17 16.90
N LYS A 82 0.85 14.49 16.99
CA LYS A 82 -0.23 15.46 17.21
C LYS A 82 -1.20 15.55 16.03
N GLU A 83 -0.75 15.20 14.83
CA GLU A 83 -1.54 15.34 13.58
C GLU A 83 -2.17 14.03 13.13
N ILE A 84 -1.53 12.89 13.43
CA ILE A 84 -1.93 11.60 12.86
C ILE A 84 -1.89 10.50 13.92
N SER A 85 -2.86 9.60 13.83
CA SER A 85 -2.82 8.28 14.45
C SER A 85 -3.13 7.27 13.35
N THR A 86 -2.18 6.42 13.02
CA THR A 86 -2.33 5.44 11.94
C THR A 86 -1.60 4.14 12.25
N LYS A 87 -2.04 3.07 11.60
CA LYS A 87 -1.39 1.77 11.62
C LYS A 87 -0.65 1.57 10.32
N LEU A 88 0.57 1.06 10.43
CA LEU A 88 1.39 0.60 9.33
C LEU A 88 1.32 -0.93 9.32
N ILE A 89 0.89 -1.48 8.19
CA ILE A 89 0.76 -2.91 7.93
C ILE A 89 1.68 -3.28 6.77
N PHE A 90 2.41 -4.40 6.88
CA PHE A 90 3.21 -4.94 5.79
C PHE A 90 2.35 -5.76 4.82
N ILE A 91 2.59 -5.55 3.53
CA ILE A 91 1.94 -6.27 2.43
C ILE A 91 3.05 -6.65 1.45
N GLY A 92 3.59 -7.86 1.57
CA GLY A 92 4.78 -8.26 0.82
C GLY A 92 5.97 -7.32 1.12
N ASN A 93 6.60 -6.79 0.07
CA ASN A 93 7.70 -5.82 0.18
C ASN A 93 7.24 -4.35 0.30
N GLN A 94 5.95 -4.12 0.56
CA GLN A 94 5.34 -2.81 0.71
C GLN A 94 4.77 -2.64 2.12
N ILE A 95 4.44 -1.41 2.47
CA ILE A 95 3.64 -1.07 3.65
C ILE A 95 2.42 -0.25 3.22
N GLN A 96 1.34 -0.37 3.99
CA GLN A 96 0.18 0.51 3.89
C GLN A 96 -0.03 1.26 5.20
N LEU A 97 -0.25 2.57 5.10
CA LEU A 97 -0.69 3.43 6.19
C LEU A 97 -2.22 3.50 6.17
N LEU A 98 -2.90 2.84 7.11
CA LEU A 98 -4.35 2.62 7.04
C LEU A 98 -5.17 3.92 7.01
N SER A 99 -4.82 4.93 7.82
CA SER A 99 -5.62 6.18 7.88
C SER A 99 -5.57 7.03 6.60
N PHE A 100 -4.60 6.78 5.72
CA PHE A 100 -4.44 7.53 4.45
C PHE A 100 -4.62 6.64 3.22
N ASN A 101 -4.79 5.33 3.42
CA ASN A 101 -4.67 4.32 2.37
C ASN A 101 -3.39 4.44 1.52
N ALA A 102 -2.35 5.08 2.06
CA ALA A 102 -1.11 5.36 1.34
C ALA A 102 -0.22 4.12 1.35
N LYS A 103 0.21 3.70 0.16
CA LYS A 103 1.15 2.59 -0.02
C LYS A 103 2.57 3.08 -0.28
N MET A 104 3.52 2.41 0.36
CA MET A 104 4.94 2.74 0.25
C MET A 104 5.78 1.48 0.04
N LYS A 105 6.76 1.55 -0.84
CA LYS A 105 7.78 0.53 -1.01
C LYS A 105 8.75 0.57 0.17
N VAL A 106 9.04 -0.58 0.75
CA VAL A 106 10.05 -0.71 1.80
C VAL A 106 11.43 -0.76 1.14
N LEU A 107 12.31 0.17 1.52
CA LEU A 107 13.70 0.22 1.08
C LEU A 107 14.64 -0.45 2.09
N THR A 108 14.30 -0.37 3.37
CA THR A 108 15.06 -0.98 4.46
C THR A 108 14.10 -1.34 5.58
N ASN A 109 14.20 -2.55 6.12
CA ASN A 109 13.45 -2.98 7.30
C ASN A 109 14.38 -3.74 8.24
N ASN A 110 14.81 -3.06 9.30
CA ASN A 110 15.59 -3.64 10.39
C ASN A 110 14.70 -3.95 11.61
N THR A 111 13.38 -3.72 11.50
CA THR A 111 12.42 -3.95 12.60
C THR A 111 12.32 -5.45 12.95
N PRO A 112 11.80 -5.82 14.14
CA PRO A 112 11.62 -7.22 14.48
C PRO A 112 10.44 -7.85 13.73
N ILE A 113 9.64 -7.04 13.02
CA ILE A 113 8.58 -7.53 12.14
C ILE A 113 9.26 -8.12 10.91
N LYS A 114 9.47 -9.43 10.97
CA LYS A 114 9.77 -10.23 9.79
C LYS A 114 8.52 -10.24 8.93
N ASN A 115 8.68 -9.93 7.65
CA ASN A 115 7.58 -10.04 6.70
C ASN A 115 7.13 -11.51 6.64
N ASN A 116 6.07 -11.86 7.37
CA ASN A 116 5.49 -13.21 7.35
C ASN A 116 4.71 -13.48 6.05
N TYR A 117 4.55 -12.45 5.21
CA TYR A 117 3.93 -12.50 3.90
C TYR A 117 5.01 -12.51 2.81
N GLN A 118 5.82 -13.57 2.79
CA GLN A 118 6.67 -13.91 1.64
C GLN A 118 5.82 -14.59 0.57
N PHE A 119 4.86 -13.87 0.01
CA PHE A 119 4.12 -14.35 -1.14
C PHE A 119 4.26 -13.31 -2.25
N ASP A 120 4.48 -13.81 -3.47
CA ASP A 120 4.60 -12.94 -4.62
C ASP A 120 3.20 -12.49 -5.02
N ILE A 121 3.00 -11.17 -5.00
CA ILE A 121 1.85 -10.51 -5.64
C ILE A 121 2.25 -10.34 -7.11
N PRO A 122 1.46 -10.87 -8.07
CA PRO A 122 1.77 -10.68 -9.48
C PRO A 122 1.85 -9.18 -9.83
N GLU A 123 2.70 -8.82 -10.80
CA GLU A 123 2.98 -7.41 -11.15
C GLU A 123 1.75 -6.63 -11.61
N ASP A 124 0.72 -7.31 -12.11
CA ASP A 124 -0.54 -6.71 -12.52
C ASP A 124 -1.60 -6.67 -11.41
N PHE A 125 -1.22 -7.00 -10.16
CA PHE A 125 -2.06 -6.91 -8.97
C PHE A 125 -1.47 -5.95 -7.93
N THR A 126 -2.36 -5.28 -7.21
CA THR A 126 -2.02 -4.52 -6.01
C THR A 126 -3.07 -4.81 -4.94
N VAL A 127 -2.62 -4.91 -3.70
CA VAL A 127 -3.49 -5.21 -2.56
C VAL A 127 -3.60 -3.99 -1.65
N PHE A 128 -4.82 -3.70 -1.22
CA PHE A 128 -5.11 -2.77 -0.14
C PHE A 128 -5.70 -3.54 1.05
N CYS A 129 -5.04 -3.44 2.21
CA CYS A 129 -5.55 -3.95 3.46
C CYS A 129 -6.87 -3.26 3.82
N TYR A 130 -7.87 -4.08 4.11
CA TYR A 130 -9.17 -3.60 4.55
C TYR A 130 -9.07 -2.77 5.84
N ASN A 131 -9.82 -1.66 5.86
CA ASN A 131 -10.09 -0.80 7.00
C ASN A 131 -11.46 -0.13 6.78
N ASP A 132 -11.94 0.64 7.76
CA ASP A 132 -13.29 1.20 7.73
C ASP A 132 -13.57 2.18 6.58
N SER A 133 -12.53 2.75 5.95
CA SER A 133 -12.71 3.55 4.72
C SER A 133 -13.23 2.72 3.55
N PHE A 134 -12.99 1.41 3.57
CA PHE A 134 -13.43 0.47 2.54
C PHE A 134 -14.75 -0.23 2.87
N LYS A 135 -15.45 0.18 3.95
CA LYS A 135 -16.68 -0.50 4.37
C LYS A 135 -17.77 -0.49 3.30
N ASN A 136 -17.82 0.52 2.44
CA ASN A 136 -18.85 0.66 1.42
C ASN A 136 -18.61 -0.24 0.18
N TYR A 137 -17.46 -0.88 0.07
CA TYR A 137 -17.18 -1.86 -0.99
C TYR A 137 -17.77 -3.24 -0.69
N PHE A 138 -18.32 -3.45 0.52
CA PHE A 138 -18.95 -4.69 0.94
C PHE A 138 -20.28 -4.36 1.63
N ASN A 139 -21.37 -5.00 1.20
CA ASN A 139 -22.71 -4.70 1.71
C ASN A 139 -23.05 -5.42 3.02
N HIS A 140 -22.06 -6.04 3.67
CA HIS A 140 -22.20 -6.83 4.89
C HIS A 140 -20.96 -6.71 5.79
N PRO A 141 -21.05 -7.10 7.07
CA PRO A 141 -19.92 -7.07 7.98
C PRO A 141 -18.79 -8.00 7.52
N VAL A 142 -17.60 -7.42 7.37
CA VAL A 142 -16.39 -8.13 6.95
C VAL A 142 -15.20 -7.71 7.81
N LYS A 143 -14.12 -8.49 7.76
CA LYS A 143 -12.86 -8.20 8.48
C LYS A 143 -11.68 -8.38 7.56
N ALA A 144 -10.57 -7.68 7.83
CA ALA A 144 -9.32 -7.89 7.13
C ALA A 144 -8.87 -9.36 7.23
N THR A 145 -8.28 -9.88 6.15
CA THR A 145 -7.88 -11.29 6.05
C THR A 145 -6.44 -11.46 5.61
N LYS A 146 -5.93 -12.68 5.77
CA LYS A 146 -4.62 -13.09 5.26
C LYS A 146 -4.74 -13.51 3.80
N ILE A 147 -3.72 -13.18 3.03
CA ILE A 147 -3.65 -13.41 1.58
C ILE A 147 -2.48 -14.35 1.28
N SER A 148 -2.56 -15.08 0.19
CA SER A 148 -1.55 -16.03 -0.29
C SER A 148 -1.43 -16.00 -1.81
N SER A 149 -0.31 -16.50 -2.37
CA SER A 149 -0.14 -16.55 -3.83
C SER A 149 -1.22 -17.38 -4.55
N LYS A 150 -1.80 -18.39 -3.89
CA LYS A 150 -2.88 -19.22 -4.46
C LYS A 150 -4.13 -18.42 -4.78
N ASP A 151 -4.39 -17.36 -4.02
CA ASP A 151 -5.55 -16.50 -4.22
C ASP A 151 -5.49 -15.81 -5.59
N PHE A 152 -4.31 -15.34 -6.01
CA PHE A 152 -4.16 -14.64 -7.29
C PHE A 152 -4.30 -15.56 -8.51
N TYR A 153 -3.79 -16.79 -8.45
CA TYR A 153 -3.98 -17.75 -9.54
C TYR A 153 -5.45 -18.08 -9.76
N LYS A 154 -6.23 -18.23 -8.68
CA LYS A 154 -7.68 -18.43 -8.76
C LYS A 154 -8.37 -17.20 -9.38
N LEU A 155 -7.96 -16.00 -8.97
CA LEU A 155 -8.51 -14.76 -9.50
C LEU A 155 -8.26 -14.56 -10.99
N GLN A 156 -7.06 -14.84 -11.49
CA GLN A 156 -6.75 -14.69 -12.92
C GLN A 156 -7.70 -15.53 -13.79
N SER A 157 -7.95 -16.79 -13.41
CA SER A 157 -8.89 -17.65 -14.14
C SER A 157 -10.33 -17.14 -14.05
N ILE A 158 -10.78 -16.71 -12.87
CA ILE A 158 -12.16 -16.23 -12.69
C ILE A 158 -12.40 -14.92 -13.45
N ILE A 159 -11.45 -13.98 -13.40
CA ILE A 159 -11.56 -12.72 -14.13
C ILE A 159 -11.62 -12.99 -15.64
N GLN A 160 -10.77 -13.88 -16.17
CA GLN A 160 -10.83 -14.24 -17.59
C GLN A 160 -12.19 -14.82 -17.96
N ASN A 161 -12.72 -15.75 -17.16
CA ASN A 161 -14.04 -16.33 -17.40
C ASN A 161 -15.14 -15.25 -17.41
N GLN A 162 -15.09 -14.25 -16.52
CA GLN A 162 -16.07 -13.16 -16.50
C GLN A 162 -15.96 -12.24 -17.73
N ILE A 163 -14.73 -11.96 -18.19
CA ILE A 163 -14.50 -11.23 -19.45
C ILE A 163 -15.10 -12.01 -20.63
N ASP A 164 -14.85 -13.32 -20.72
CA ASP A 164 -15.34 -14.16 -21.80
C ASP A 164 -16.88 -14.25 -21.83
N LEU A 165 -17.52 -14.38 -20.67
CA LEU A 165 -18.98 -14.36 -20.53
C LEU A 165 -19.59 -13.01 -20.95
N ASN A 166 -18.83 -11.92 -20.82
CA ASN A 166 -19.25 -10.55 -21.16
C ASN A 166 -18.55 -10.01 -22.41
N LYS A 167 -18.05 -10.87 -23.31
CA LYS A 167 -17.22 -10.49 -24.47
C LYS A 167 -17.77 -9.40 -25.37
N THR A 168 -19.08 -9.20 -25.41
CA THR A 168 -19.72 -8.12 -26.20
C THR A 168 -19.46 -6.73 -25.62
N LYS A 169 -19.18 -6.66 -24.31
CA LYS A 169 -18.80 -5.45 -23.58
C LYS A 169 -17.28 -5.22 -23.60
N PHE A 170 -16.47 -6.23 -23.92
CA PHE A 170 -15.00 -6.19 -24.00
C PHE A 170 -14.53 -6.38 -25.46
N ARG A 171 -14.50 -5.29 -26.23
CA ARG A 171 -14.22 -5.28 -27.68
C ARG A 171 -12.73 -5.33 -27.98
N GLU A 172 -11.93 -4.56 -27.25
CA GLU A 172 -10.48 -4.45 -27.43
C GLU A 172 -9.69 -5.10 -26.29
N HIS A 173 -10.28 -5.18 -25.09
CA HIS A 173 -9.60 -5.65 -23.87
C HIS A 173 -10.15 -7.01 -23.43
N LYS A 174 -9.73 -8.08 -24.13
CA LYS A 174 -10.33 -9.42 -24.01
C LYS A 174 -9.61 -10.34 -23.05
N LEU A 175 -8.44 -9.95 -22.57
CA LEU A 175 -7.65 -10.78 -21.67
C LEU A 175 -7.61 -10.13 -20.30
N GLN A 176 -7.69 -10.94 -19.25
CA GLN A 176 -7.46 -10.47 -17.89
C GLN A 176 -6.11 -9.75 -17.78
N SER A 177 -5.10 -10.21 -18.53
CA SER A 177 -3.76 -9.63 -18.54
C SER A 177 -3.69 -8.22 -19.14
N ASP A 178 -4.76 -7.77 -19.80
CA ASP A 178 -4.87 -6.40 -20.33
C ASP A 178 -5.17 -5.38 -19.22
N TYR A 179 -5.37 -5.83 -17.97
CA TYR A 179 -5.75 -5.01 -16.84
C TYR A 179 -4.73 -5.09 -15.71
N PHE A 180 -4.52 -3.96 -15.04
CA PHE A 180 -4.10 -3.91 -13.65
C PHE A 180 -5.29 -4.16 -12.71
N LYS A 181 -5.03 -4.71 -11.52
CA LYS A 181 -6.09 -5.16 -10.60
C LYS A 181 -5.81 -4.67 -9.19
N GLN A 182 -6.71 -3.84 -8.66
CA GLN A 182 -6.69 -3.42 -7.26
C GLN A 182 -7.59 -4.36 -6.48
N CYS A 183 -7.07 -4.97 -5.41
CA CYS A 183 -7.79 -5.96 -4.64
C CYS A 183 -7.92 -5.56 -3.17
N ILE A 184 -9.11 -5.76 -2.62
CA ILE A 184 -9.38 -5.69 -1.18
C ILE A 184 -9.89 -7.06 -0.76
N PHE A 185 -9.08 -7.79 0.00
CA PHE A 185 -9.44 -9.12 0.51
C PHE A 185 -10.00 -9.00 1.93
N VAL A 186 -11.09 -9.72 2.17
CA VAL A 186 -11.76 -9.74 3.46
C VAL A 186 -12.22 -11.15 3.80
N THR A 187 -12.69 -11.32 5.04
CA THR A 187 -13.37 -12.51 5.50
C THR A 187 -14.75 -12.13 6.02
N ASN A 188 -15.76 -12.89 5.61
CA ASN A 188 -17.15 -12.68 6.02
C ASN A 188 -17.46 -13.32 7.38
N ALA A 189 -18.72 -13.23 7.83
CA ALA A 189 -19.16 -13.80 9.11
C ALA A 189 -19.05 -15.34 9.20
N LYS A 190 -18.97 -16.04 8.06
CA LYS A 190 -18.80 -17.50 7.97
C LYS A 190 -17.33 -17.93 7.94
N ASN A 191 -16.39 -16.99 8.08
CA ASN A 191 -14.97 -17.19 7.89
C ASN A 191 -14.55 -17.57 6.46
N GLU A 192 -15.40 -17.28 5.46
CA GLU A 192 -15.08 -17.48 4.05
C GLU A 192 -14.36 -16.23 3.53
N LYS A 193 -13.39 -16.44 2.64
CA LYS A 193 -12.64 -15.35 2.03
C LYS A 193 -13.45 -14.73 0.89
N GLU A 194 -13.50 -13.42 0.87
CA GLU A 194 -14.14 -12.63 -0.18
C GLU A 194 -13.15 -11.59 -0.70
N VAL A 195 -13.42 -11.10 -1.91
CA VAL A 195 -12.58 -10.10 -2.55
C VAL A 195 -13.40 -9.15 -3.38
N TRP A 196 -13.06 -7.88 -3.26
CA TRP A 196 -13.48 -6.83 -4.15
C TRP A 196 -12.30 -6.44 -5.06
N ILE A 197 -12.56 -6.29 -6.35
CA ILE A 197 -11.56 -6.06 -7.38
C ILE A 197 -11.99 -4.90 -8.27
N ASN A 198 -11.07 -3.96 -8.46
CA ASN A 198 -11.15 -2.96 -9.52
C ASN A 198 -10.15 -3.31 -10.63
N GLY A 199 -10.66 -3.60 -11.82
CA GLY A 199 -9.86 -3.79 -13.03
C GLY A 199 -9.66 -2.47 -13.75
N ILE A 200 -8.41 -2.15 -14.08
CA ILE A 200 -8.02 -0.93 -14.80
C ILE A 200 -7.20 -1.32 -16.01
N SER A 201 -7.67 -1.00 -17.20
CA SER A 201 -6.98 -1.32 -18.45
C SER A 201 -5.58 -0.71 -18.43
N LYS A 202 -4.61 -1.50 -18.89
CA LYS A 202 -3.23 -1.07 -19.08
C LYS A 202 -3.13 0.01 -20.16
N LYS A 203 -4.15 0.24 -20.99
CA LYS A 203 -4.19 1.38 -21.93
C LYS A 203 -4.83 2.64 -21.33
N SER A 204 -5.30 2.60 -20.09
CA SER A 204 -5.85 3.78 -19.41
C SER A 204 -4.77 4.83 -19.10
N SER A 205 -5.21 6.04 -18.75
CA SER A 205 -4.32 7.12 -18.28
C SER A 205 -3.77 6.90 -16.86
N HIS A 206 -4.18 5.83 -16.16
CA HIS A 206 -3.88 5.59 -14.74
C HIS A 206 -2.72 4.62 -14.48
N GLN A 207 -1.92 4.27 -15.50
CA GLN A 207 -0.76 3.37 -15.36
C GLN A 207 0.21 3.79 -14.23
N GLY A 208 0.33 5.09 -13.94
CA GLY A 208 1.25 5.63 -12.94
C GLY A 208 0.73 5.67 -11.49
N THR A 209 -0.56 5.42 -11.27
CA THR A 209 -1.24 5.65 -9.98
C THR A 209 -2.07 4.48 -9.46
N TRP A 210 -2.34 3.47 -10.29
CA TRP A 210 -3.18 2.34 -9.88
C TRP A 210 -2.64 1.56 -8.67
N GLU A 211 -1.33 1.55 -8.42
CA GLU A 211 -0.76 0.86 -7.26
C GLU A 211 -0.91 1.62 -5.94
N SER A 212 -1.03 2.96 -5.99
CA SER A 212 -0.86 3.83 -4.83
C SER A 212 -2.17 4.23 -4.16
N SER A 213 -3.29 4.23 -4.89
CA SER A 213 -4.62 4.57 -4.38
C SER A 213 -5.71 3.84 -5.16
N ILE A 214 -6.81 3.44 -4.50
CA ILE A 214 -7.99 2.92 -5.19
C ILE A 214 -8.49 3.99 -6.19
N LEU A 215 -8.79 3.55 -7.41
CA LEU A 215 -9.30 4.41 -8.48
C LEU A 215 -10.81 4.24 -8.58
N ASP A 216 -11.57 5.24 -8.17
CA ASP A 216 -13.01 5.24 -8.39
C ASP A 216 -13.31 5.85 -9.76
N VAL A 217 -13.87 5.03 -10.64
CA VAL A 217 -14.26 5.42 -12.01
C VAL A 217 -15.73 5.08 -12.17
N ASN A 218 -16.52 6.02 -12.69
CA ASN A 218 -17.96 5.81 -12.89
C ASN A 218 -18.26 5.39 -14.34
N ASP A 219 -17.53 5.96 -15.30
CA ASP A 219 -17.67 5.74 -16.73
C ASP A 219 -16.31 5.43 -17.35
N GLY A 220 -16.30 4.57 -18.38
CA GLY A 220 -15.07 4.22 -19.09
C GLY A 220 -15.13 2.89 -19.85
N GLY A 221 -16.29 2.25 -19.90
CA GLY A 221 -16.54 1.09 -20.73
C GLY A 221 -15.64 -0.07 -20.35
N GLU A 222 -15.14 -0.75 -21.38
CA GLU A 222 -14.20 -1.85 -21.21
C GLU A 222 -12.87 -1.48 -20.59
N TYR A 223 -12.53 -0.20 -20.41
CA TYR A 223 -11.28 0.15 -19.73
C TYR A 223 -11.32 -0.16 -18.24
N TYR A 224 -12.51 -0.35 -17.67
CA TYR A 224 -12.65 -0.59 -16.24
C TYR A 224 -13.72 -1.65 -15.95
N PHE A 225 -13.50 -2.43 -14.91
CA PHE A 225 -14.52 -3.32 -14.38
C PHE A 225 -14.43 -3.41 -12.87
N THR A 226 -15.54 -3.78 -12.25
CA THR A 226 -15.58 -4.14 -10.83
C THR A 226 -16.08 -5.56 -10.67
N LEU A 227 -15.43 -6.32 -9.79
CA LEU A 227 -15.77 -7.70 -9.44
C LEU A 227 -15.81 -7.84 -7.92
N GLU A 228 -16.92 -8.34 -7.38
CA GLU A 228 -17.05 -8.75 -5.98
C GLU A 228 -17.45 -10.23 -5.94
N MET A 229 -16.74 -11.02 -5.14
CA MET A 229 -16.97 -12.46 -5.09
C MET A 229 -16.52 -13.13 -3.79
N ASN A 230 -17.06 -14.32 -3.55
CA ASN A 230 -16.58 -15.28 -2.56
C ASN A 230 -15.50 -16.17 -3.17
N LEU A 231 -14.26 -16.02 -2.68
CA LEU A 231 -13.13 -16.80 -3.15
C LEU A 231 -13.20 -18.26 -2.72
N GLU A 232 -13.90 -18.61 -1.64
CA GLU A 232 -13.99 -20.00 -1.18
C GLU A 232 -14.99 -20.77 -2.05
N THR A 233 -16.21 -20.25 -2.17
CA THR A 233 -17.31 -20.90 -2.90
C THR A 233 -17.23 -20.68 -4.42
N GLY A 234 -16.55 -19.63 -4.87
CA GLY A 234 -16.54 -19.20 -6.27
C GLY A 234 -17.79 -18.42 -6.70
N GLU A 235 -18.68 -18.10 -5.77
CA GLU A 235 -19.87 -17.30 -6.04
C GLU A 235 -19.49 -15.86 -6.41
N ILE A 236 -20.04 -15.39 -7.54
CA ILE A 236 -19.85 -14.01 -8.00
C ILE A 236 -21.05 -13.20 -7.52
N TYR A 237 -20.80 -12.25 -6.61
CA TYR A 237 -21.84 -11.36 -6.10
C TYR A 237 -22.11 -10.21 -7.08
N TYR A 238 -21.05 -9.73 -7.72
CA TYR A 238 -21.13 -8.61 -8.65
C TYR A 238 -20.03 -8.69 -9.71
N PHE A 239 -20.39 -8.45 -10.97
CA PHE A 239 -19.44 -8.19 -12.04
C PHE A 239 -20.02 -7.14 -12.99
N SER A 240 -19.34 -6.01 -13.15
CA SER A 240 -19.75 -5.00 -14.11
C SER A 240 -18.53 -4.33 -14.76
N PRO A 241 -18.37 -4.39 -16.10
CA PRO A 241 -17.64 -3.35 -16.79
C PRO A 241 -18.34 -2.01 -16.56
N HIS A 242 -17.59 -0.93 -16.46
CA HIS A 242 -18.17 0.39 -16.25
C HIS A 242 -18.92 0.87 -17.50
N GLY A 243 -19.83 1.83 -17.35
CA GLY A 243 -20.69 2.30 -18.43
C GLY A 243 -19.87 2.77 -19.65
N LEU A 244 -20.35 2.47 -20.86
CA LEU A 244 -19.81 3.09 -22.08
C LEU A 244 -20.18 4.58 -22.03
N ALA A 245 -19.16 5.44 -22.02
CA ALA A 245 -19.35 6.86 -22.37
C ALA A 245 -19.70 6.99 -23.87
#